data_AF-A0AAD5PI96-F1
#
_entry.id   AF-A0AAD5PI96-F1
#
_cell.length_a   1.000
_cell.length_b   1.000
_cell.length_c   1.000
_cell.angle_alpha   90.00
_cell.angle_beta   90.00
_cell.angle_gamma   90.00
#
_symmetry.space_group_name_H-M   'P 1'
#
loop_
_entity.id
_entity.type
_entity.pdbx_description
1 polymer ?
#
loop_
_entity_poly.entity_id
_entity_poly.type
_entity_poly.pdbx_seq_one_letter_code
_entity_poly.pdbx_strand_id
1 'polypeptide(L)'
;DMDPFECRLNFLSLLEKLNATQYSIYKVATYAVRHRNLAEDLYSCLLEQLDKASINARVNIVCVLDAILEISNKARFKGYQDLTRQDLARIIETVVPNNAKGNVNIGSTRKILDNWRRHNYFDSSAIDIVEKPLLDREAAAASSQIASEGGFSKEDMLRRMEEDRERHKRFREEVWIRPAGEPIDAEFQQLWESTEPLVPETDYEVMMLQNMLRLPHYAW
;
A
#
# COMPACT_ATOMS: atom_id res chain seq x y z
N ASP A 1 -7.27 24.70 -20.10
CA ASP A 1 -7.81 23.53 -19.38
C ASP A 1 -8.23 22.47 -20.38
N MET A 2 -7.91 21.20 -20.09
CA MET A 2 -8.31 20.05 -20.91
C MET A 2 -9.81 19.82 -20.72
N ASP A 3 -10.51 19.43 -21.78
CA ASP A 3 -11.94 19.17 -21.73
C ASP A 3 -12.27 18.01 -20.76
N PRO A 4 -13.37 18.07 -19.96
CA PRO A 4 -13.69 17.02 -18.99
C PRO A 4 -13.86 15.63 -19.60
N PHE A 5 -14.43 15.52 -20.80
CA PHE A 5 -14.61 14.24 -21.48
C PHE A 5 -13.27 13.66 -21.93
N GLU A 6 -12.41 14.49 -22.52
CA GLU A 6 -11.03 14.09 -22.86
C GLU A 6 -10.25 13.67 -21.61
N CYS A 7 -10.40 14.41 -20.51
CA CYS A 7 -9.73 14.10 -19.26
C CYS A 7 -10.12 12.72 -18.73
N ARG A 8 -11.43 12.40 -18.77
CA ARG A 8 -12.00 11.11 -18.39
C ARG A 8 -11.48 9.97 -19.27
N LEU A 9 -11.49 10.14 -20.59
CA LEU A 9 -11.00 9.11 -21.53
C LEU A 9 -9.52 8.79 -21.29
N ASN A 10 -8.69 9.82 -21.12
CA ASN A 10 -7.29 9.66 -20.81
C ASN A 10 -7.07 8.93 -19.49
N PHE A 11 -7.85 9.27 -18.44
CA PHE A 11 -7.78 8.59 -17.15
C PHE A 11 -8.16 7.11 -17.25
N LEU A 12 -9.22 6.77 -17.98
CA LEU A 12 -9.63 5.40 -18.22
C LEU A 12 -8.57 4.61 -18.99
N SER A 13 -7.91 5.21 -19.99
CA SER A 13 -6.81 4.55 -20.71
C SER A 13 -5.59 4.29 -19.82
N LEU A 14 -5.34 5.15 -18.82
CA LEU A 14 -4.31 4.91 -17.82
C LEU A 14 -4.68 3.75 -16.90
N LEU A 15 -5.94 3.68 -16.44
CA LEU A 15 -6.43 2.58 -15.61
C LEU A 15 -6.44 1.23 -16.33
N GLU A 16 -6.73 1.21 -17.63
CA GLU A 16 -6.69 0.00 -18.46
C GLU A 16 -5.29 -0.64 -18.49
N LYS A 17 -4.24 0.18 -18.44
CA LYS A 17 -2.83 -0.24 -18.49
C LYS A 17 -2.20 -0.39 -17.10
N LEU A 18 -3.01 -0.30 -16.04
CA LEU A 18 -2.54 -0.32 -14.66
C LEU A 18 -1.94 -1.68 -14.30
N ASN A 19 -0.80 -1.65 -13.61
CA ASN A 19 -0.15 -2.82 -13.03
C ASN A 19 0.48 -2.45 -11.68
N ALA A 20 1.09 -3.42 -11.00
CA ALA A 20 1.63 -3.25 -9.66
C ALA A 20 2.90 -2.37 -9.57
N THR A 21 3.51 -1.99 -10.70
CA THR A 21 4.74 -1.20 -10.67
C THR A 21 4.47 0.21 -10.12
N GLN A 22 5.43 0.72 -9.36
CA GLN A 22 5.36 2.08 -8.78
C GLN A 22 5.12 3.14 -9.86
N TYR A 23 5.81 3.04 -11.00
CA TYR A 23 5.64 3.97 -12.11
C TYR A 23 4.20 3.99 -12.64
N SER A 24 3.58 2.82 -12.85
CA SER A 24 2.21 2.72 -13.35
C SER A 24 1.23 3.36 -12.37
N ILE A 25 1.34 3.03 -11.09
CA ILE A 25 0.50 3.56 -10.01
C ILE A 25 0.61 5.08 -9.90
N TYR A 26 1.84 5.61 -9.78
CA TYR A 26 2.06 7.05 -9.62
C TYR A 26 1.68 7.86 -10.86
N LYS A 27 1.81 7.28 -12.06
CA LYS A 27 1.35 7.93 -13.29
C LYS A 27 -0.15 8.21 -13.27
N VAL A 28 -0.95 7.23 -12.85
CA VAL A 28 -2.41 7.38 -12.72
C VAL A 28 -2.75 8.36 -11.60
N ALA A 29 -2.13 8.21 -10.44
CA ALA A 29 -2.40 9.05 -9.28
C ALA A 29 -2.05 10.53 -9.53
N THR A 30 -0.89 10.80 -10.12
CA THR A 30 -0.46 12.17 -10.47
C THR A 30 -1.41 12.80 -11.48
N TYR A 31 -1.88 12.02 -12.45
CA TYR A 31 -2.86 12.51 -13.42
C TYR A 31 -4.16 12.95 -12.75
N ALA A 32 -4.68 12.15 -11.80
CA ALA A 32 -5.89 12.47 -11.05
C ALA A 32 -5.73 13.77 -10.25
N VAL A 33 -4.65 13.88 -9.45
CA VAL A 33 -4.43 15.07 -8.62
C VAL A 33 -4.14 16.33 -9.44
N ARG A 34 -3.48 16.21 -10.60
CA ARG A 34 -3.28 17.32 -11.53
C ARG A 34 -4.61 17.89 -12.05
N HIS A 35 -5.63 17.05 -12.20
CA HIS A 35 -6.97 17.42 -12.65
C HIS A 35 -8.00 17.35 -11.51
N ARG A 36 -7.59 17.75 -10.29
CA ARG A 36 -8.44 17.74 -9.09
C ARG A 36 -9.72 18.58 -9.18
N ASN A 37 -9.82 19.47 -10.17
CA ASN A 37 -11.07 20.17 -10.50
C ASN A 37 -12.18 19.21 -10.97
N LEU A 38 -11.81 18.01 -11.43
CA LEU A 38 -12.71 16.93 -11.83
C LEU A 38 -12.65 15.74 -10.86
N ALA A 39 -12.27 15.98 -9.59
CA ALA A 39 -12.00 14.90 -8.64
C ALA A 39 -13.17 13.92 -8.48
N GLU A 40 -14.42 14.41 -8.43
CA GLU A 40 -15.61 13.56 -8.29
C GLU A 40 -15.82 12.62 -9.49
N ASP A 41 -15.67 13.13 -10.72
CA ASP A 41 -15.83 12.33 -11.94
C ASP A 41 -14.69 11.31 -12.10
N LEU A 42 -13.45 11.74 -11.85
CA LEU A 42 -12.29 10.84 -11.90
C LEU A 42 -12.36 9.77 -10.81
N TYR A 43 -12.81 10.13 -9.61
CA TYR A 43 -13.03 9.17 -8.52
C TYR A 43 -14.16 8.18 -8.84
N SER A 44 -15.26 8.64 -9.43
CA SER A 44 -16.33 7.77 -9.93
C SER A 44 -15.81 6.78 -10.98
N CYS A 45 -14.98 7.24 -11.91
CA CYS A 45 -14.33 6.37 -12.89
C CYS A 45 -13.41 5.32 -12.23
N LEU A 46 -12.65 5.71 -11.21
CA LEU A 46 -11.79 4.80 -10.46
C LEU A 46 -12.61 3.67 -9.82
N LEU A 47 -13.73 4.01 -9.19
CA LEU A 47 -14.62 3.05 -8.54
C LEU A 47 -15.36 2.16 -9.54
N GLU A 48 -15.82 2.72 -10.66
CA GLU A 48 -16.41 1.92 -11.74
C GLU A 48 -15.42 0.88 -12.28
N GLN A 49 -14.13 1.23 -12.39
CA GLN A 49 -13.08 0.29 -12.76
C GLN A 49 -12.80 -0.73 -11.65
N LEU A 50 -12.83 -0.32 -10.39
CA LEU A 50 -12.69 -1.23 -9.24
C LEU A 50 -13.75 -2.33 -9.24
N ASP A 51 -15.00 -1.97 -9.51
CA ASP A 51 -16.13 -2.90 -9.52
C ASP A 51 -15.99 -3.95 -10.66
N LYS A 52 -15.49 -3.53 -11.83
CA LYS A 52 -15.30 -4.38 -13.01
C LYS A 52 -13.99 -5.20 -13.00
N ALA A 53 -13.02 -4.79 -12.18
CA ALA A 53 -11.69 -5.39 -12.18
C ALA A 53 -11.67 -6.83 -11.65
N SER A 54 -10.70 -7.61 -12.14
CA SER A 54 -10.38 -8.92 -11.58
C SER A 54 -9.87 -8.78 -10.13
N ILE A 55 -9.96 -9.85 -9.35
CA ILE A 55 -9.59 -9.79 -7.93
C ILE A 55 -8.15 -9.32 -7.69
N ASN A 56 -7.24 -9.64 -8.61
CA ASN A 56 -5.85 -9.20 -8.53
C ASN A 56 -5.70 -7.72 -8.90
N ALA A 57 -6.36 -7.27 -9.97
CA ALA A 57 -6.31 -5.88 -10.41
C ALA A 57 -6.94 -4.91 -9.40
N ARG A 58 -7.92 -5.35 -8.60
CA ARG A 58 -8.54 -4.53 -7.55
C ARG A 58 -7.53 -3.96 -6.55
N VAL A 59 -6.52 -4.75 -6.16
CA VAL A 59 -5.46 -4.25 -5.26
C VAL A 59 -4.66 -3.14 -5.92
N ASN A 60 -4.33 -3.27 -7.21
CA ASN A 60 -3.58 -2.23 -7.93
C ASN A 60 -4.38 -0.92 -7.99
N ILE A 61 -5.70 -0.99 -8.19
CA ILE A 61 -6.59 0.20 -8.17
C ILE A 61 -6.59 0.86 -6.79
N VAL A 62 -6.62 0.09 -5.70
CA VAL A 62 -6.52 0.66 -4.35
C VAL A 62 -5.12 1.21 -4.05
N CYS A 63 -4.06 0.64 -4.60
CA CYS A 63 -2.73 1.26 -4.54
C CYS A 63 -2.69 2.61 -5.29
N VAL A 64 -3.46 2.78 -6.39
CA VAL A 64 -3.64 4.08 -7.03
C VAL A 64 -4.38 5.04 -6.10
N LEU A 65 -5.43 4.59 -5.42
CA LEU A 65 -6.14 5.42 -4.45
C LEU A 65 -5.23 5.86 -3.30
N ASP A 66 -4.44 4.94 -2.74
CA ASP A 66 -3.43 5.23 -1.72
C ASP A 66 -2.45 6.32 -2.18
N ALA A 67 -1.91 6.20 -3.39
CA ALA A 67 -1.04 7.22 -3.99
C ALA A 67 -1.77 8.55 -4.26
N ILE A 68 -3.05 8.53 -4.65
CA ILE A 68 -3.86 9.74 -4.79
C ILE A 68 -4.00 10.45 -3.45
N LEU A 69 -4.30 9.72 -2.38
CA LEU A 69 -4.40 10.29 -1.02
C LEU A 69 -3.08 10.91 -0.58
N GLU A 70 -1.95 10.24 -0.83
CA GLU A 70 -0.63 10.77 -0.53
C GLU A 70 -0.33 12.09 -1.26
N ILE A 71 -0.49 12.11 -2.58
CA ILE A 71 -0.16 13.28 -3.41
C ILE A 71 -1.15 14.42 -3.12
N SER A 72 -2.43 14.12 -2.97
CA SER A 72 -3.46 15.12 -2.66
C SER A 72 -3.26 15.73 -1.27
N ASN A 73 -2.85 14.94 -0.28
CA ASN A 73 -2.52 15.45 1.06
C ASN A 73 -1.32 16.40 1.02
N LYS A 74 -0.24 16.06 0.28
CA LYS A 74 0.90 16.98 0.05
C LYS A 74 0.47 18.26 -0.66
N ALA A 75 -0.48 18.16 -1.58
CA ALA A 75 -1.08 19.31 -2.29
C ALA A 75 -2.16 20.05 -1.48
N ARG A 76 -2.38 19.68 -0.22
CA ARG A 76 -3.42 20.23 0.69
C ARG A 76 -4.83 20.18 0.10
N PHE A 77 -5.13 19.18 -0.71
CA PHE A 77 -6.44 18.94 -1.29
C PHE A 77 -7.10 17.73 -0.62
N LYS A 78 -8.24 17.93 0.03
CA LYS A 78 -8.94 16.90 0.82
C LYS A 78 -10.05 16.16 0.05
N GLY A 79 -10.42 16.61 -1.15
CA GLY A 79 -11.57 16.07 -1.88
C GLY A 79 -11.54 14.55 -2.07
N TYR A 80 -10.40 13.96 -2.45
CA TYR A 80 -10.30 12.49 -2.57
C TYR A 80 -10.40 11.77 -1.22
N GLN A 81 -9.87 12.35 -0.15
CA GLN A 81 -10.00 11.80 1.20
C GLN A 81 -11.47 11.83 1.65
N ASP A 82 -12.19 12.91 1.36
CA ASP A 82 -13.60 13.08 1.75
C ASP A 82 -14.53 12.12 0.99
N LEU A 83 -14.29 11.93 -0.30
CA LEU A 83 -14.98 10.92 -1.12
C LEU A 83 -14.70 9.50 -0.62
N THR A 84 -13.42 9.17 -0.39
CA THR A 84 -13.01 7.84 0.09
C THR A 84 -13.60 7.52 1.47
N ARG A 85 -13.75 8.52 2.35
CA ARG A 85 -14.34 8.33 3.68
C ARG A 85 -15.77 7.76 3.60
N GLN A 86 -16.55 8.19 2.61
CA GLN A 86 -17.94 7.75 2.43
C GLN A 86 -18.02 6.32 1.88
N ASP A 87 -17.06 5.95 1.02
CA ASP A 87 -17.03 4.65 0.35
C ASP A 87 -16.13 3.61 1.04
N LEU A 88 -15.46 3.93 2.16
CA LEU A 88 -14.41 3.11 2.74
C LEU A 88 -14.82 1.63 2.90
N ALA A 89 -15.97 1.36 3.52
CA ALA A 89 -16.48 0.01 3.68
C ALA A 89 -16.73 -0.69 2.33
N ARG A 90 -17.36 0.01 1.38
CA ARG A 90 -17.67 -0.51 0.04
C ARG A 90 -16.40 -0.86 -0.73
N ILE A 91 -15.37 -0.01 -0.69
CA ILE A 91 -14.09 -0.26 -1.35
C ILE A 91 -13.45 -1.54 -0.80
N ILE A 92 -13.41 -1.69 0.53
CA ILE A 92 -12.82 -2.86 1.19
C ILE A 92 -13.61 -4.13 0.86
N GLU A 93 -14.94 -4.09 0.87
CA GLU A 93 -15.79 -5.21 0.47
C GLU A 93 -15.58 -5.59 -1.01
N THR A 94 -15.42 -4.62 -1.90
CA THR A 94 -15.13 -4.89 -3.31
C THR A 94 -13.75 -5.52 -3.48
N VAL A 95 -12.71 -5.04 -2.77
CA VAL A 95 -11.35 -5.59 -2.89
C VAL A 95 -11.20 -6.96 -2.24
N VAL A 96 -11.88 -7.16 -1.11
CA VAL A 96 -11.80 -8.37 -0.28
C VAL A 96 -13.19 -8.97 -0.10
N PRO A 97 -13.85 -9.43 -1.19
CA PRO A 97 -15.17 -10.02 -1.12
C PRO A 97 -15.20 -11.21 -0.16
N ASN A 98 -16.35 -11.48 0.45
CA ASN A 98 -16.57 -12.55 1.43
C ASN A 98 -16.57 -13.96 0.82
N ASN A 99 -15.59 -14.26 -0.03
CA ASN A 99 -15.38 -15.56 -0.66
C ASN A 99 -13.88 -15.94 -0.63
N ALA A 100 -13.58 -17.19 -0.96
CA ALA A 100 -12.21 -17.71 -0.93
C ALA A 100 -11.25 -16.92 -1.84
N LYS A 101 -11.74 -16.40 -2.99
CA LYS A 101 -10.93 -15.57 -3.89
C LYS A 101 -10.59 -14.21 -3.28
N GLY A 102 -11.40 -13.66 -2.39
CA GLY A 102 -11.09 -12.41 -1.70
C GLY A 102 -9.97 -12.57 -0.69
N ASN A 103 -9.82 -13.74 -0.08
CA ASN A 103 -8.84 -13.97 1.00
C ASN A 103 -7.40 -13.67 0.58
N VAL A 104 -7.06 -13.88 -0.70
CA VAL A 104 -5.70 -13.60 -1.19
C VAL A 104 -5.32 -12.12 -1.12
N ASN A 105 -6.30 -11.21 -1.02
CA ASN A 105 -6.07 -9.77 -0.92
C ASN A 105 -5.99 -9.26 0.52
N ILE A 106 -6.30 -10.08 1.54
CA ILE A 106 -6.36 -9.63 2.95
C ILE A 106 -5.04 -8.97 3.36
N GLY A 107 -3.91 -9.66 3.22
CA GLY A 107 -2.62 -9.15 3.66
C GLY A 107 -2.20 -7.83 2.99
N SER A 108 -2.44 -7.69 1.68
CA SER A 108 -2.15 -6.45 0.96
C SER A 108 -3.08 -5.30 1.38
N THR A 109 -4.37 -5.60 1.58
CA THR A 109 -5.37 -4.61 2.00
C THR A 109 -5.07 -4.10 3.40
N ARG A 110 -4.70 -4.99 4.33
CA ARG A 110 -4.29 -4.62 5.69
C ARG A 110 -3.10 -3.66 5.71
N LYS A 111 -2.05 -3.94 4.92
CA LYS A 111 -0.91 -3.02 4.79
C LYS A 111 -1.29 -1.62 4.31
N ILE A 112 -2.26 -1.53 3.40
CA ILE A 112 -2.77 -0.24 2.91
C ILE A 112 -3.57 0.46 4.03
N LEU A 113 -4.43 -0.26 4.75
CA LEU A 113 -5.17 0.29 5.89
C LEU A 113 -4.23 0.79 6.99
N ASP A 114 -3.18 0.03 7.30
CA ASP A 114 -2.13 0.44 8.24
C ASP A 114 -1.40 1.71 7.75
N ASN A 115 -1.15 1.83 6.45
CA ASN A 115 -0.57 3.03 5.86
C ASN A 115 -1.49 4.24 6.05
N TRP A 116 -2.79 4.08 5.80
CA TRP A 116 -3.78 5.14 5.97
C TRP A 116 -3.94 5.55 7.44
N ARG A 117 -3.84 4.58 8.36
CA ARG A 117 -3.83 4.80 9.81
C ARG A 117 -2.62 5.63 10.23
N ARG A 118 -1.40 5.21 9.84
CA ARG A 118 -0.14 5.93 10.16
C ARG A 118 -0.12 7.36 9.64
N HIS A 119 -0.70 7.60 8.46
CA HIS A 119 -0.77 8.93 7.86
C HIS A 119 -1.99 9.75 8.31
N ASN A 120 -2.84 9.21 9.19
CA ASN A 120 -4.06 9.86 9.67
C ASN A 120 -4.99 10.32 8.52
N TYR A 121 -5.10 9.51 7.45
CA TYR A 121 -6.06 9.79 6.38
C TYR A 121 -7.50 9.49 6.82
N PHE A 122 -7.70 8.55 7.73
CA PHE A 122 -9.00 8.24 8.31
C PHE A 122 -8.85 8.00 9.80
N ASP A 123 -9.94 8.21 10.55
CA ASP A 123 -9.96 7.96 11.98
C ASP A 123 -9.67 6.47 12.25
N SER A 124 -8.87 6.18 13.29
CA SER A 124 -8.50 4.80 13.62
C SER A 124 -9.74 3.92 13.83
N SER A 125 -10.80 4.45 14.43
CA SER A 125 -12.06 3.73 14.62
C SER A 125 -12.75 3.36 13.31
N ALA A 126 -12.68 4.21 12.28
CA ALA A 126 -13.24 3.91 10.96
C ALA A 126 -12.47 2.78 10.27
N ILE A 127 -11.14 2.77 10.43
CA ILE A 127 -10.28 1.69 9.93
C ILE A 127 -10.55 0.38 10.69
N ASP A 128 -10.68 0.43 12.03
CA ASP A 128 -10.95 -0.75 12.86
C ASP A 128 -12.25 -1.46 12.47
N ILE A 129 -13.30 -0.69 12.12
CA ILE A 129 -14.59 -1.24 11.67
C ILE A 129 -14.42 -2.12 10.42
N VAL A 130 -13.62 -1.68 9.45
CA VAL A 130 -13.43 -2.41 8.19
C VAL A 130 -12.31 -3.46 8.28
N GLU A 131 -11.35 -3.29 9.18
CA GLU A 131 -10.24 -4.22 9.34
C GLU A 131 -10.62 -5.46 10.17
N LYS A 132 -11.45 -5.30 11.21
CA LYS A 132 -11.82 -6.39 12.12
C LYS A 132 -12.37 -7.64 11.39
N PRO A 133 -13.33 -7.53 10.44
CA PRO A 133 -13.81 -8.69 9.70
C PRO A 133 -12.72 -9.40 8.88
N LEU A 134 -11.69 -8.66 8.44
CA LEU A 134 -10.58 -9.23 7.68
C LEU A 134 -9.66 -10.06 8.58
N LEU A 135 -9.38 -9.56 9.80
CA LEU A 135 -8.60 -10.27 10.82
C LEU A 135 -9.28 -11.57 11.25
N ASP A 136 -10.58 -11.51 11.52
CA ASP A 136 -11.36 -12.70 11.93
C ASP A 136 -11.32 -13.77 10.83
N ARG A 137 -11.42 -13.36 9.55
CA ARG A 137 -11.30 -14.25 8.39
C ARG A 137 -9.91 -14.83 8.22
N GLU A 138 -8.86 -14.04 8.43
CA GLU A 138 -7.47 -14.50 8.35
C GLU A 138 -7.16 -15.55 9.42
N ALA A 139 -7.61 -15.31 10.66
CA ALA A 139 -7.49 -16.27 11.76
C ALA A 139 -8.26 -17.57 11.48
N ALA A 140 -9.49 -17.47 10.95
CA ALA A 140 -10.28 -18.63 10.56
C ALA A 140 -9.62 -19.42 9.42
N ALA A 141 -9.06 -18.74 8.41
CA ALA A 141 -8.35 -19.37 7.30
C ALA A 141 -7.06 -20.08 7.75
N ALA A 142 -6.30 -19.49 8.68
CA ALA A 142 -5.09 -20.11 9.23
C ALA A 142 -5.37 -21.43 9.97
N SER A 143 -6.55 -21.54 10.60
CA SER A 143 -6.99 -22.77 11.26
C SER A 143 -7.47 -23.86 10.29
N SER A 144 -7.78 -23.49 9.04
CA SER A 144 -8.31 -24.39 8.02
C SER A 144 -7.21 -24.73 7.00
N GLN A 145 -6.53 -25.88 7.16
CA GLN A 145 -5.51 -26.38 6.21
C GLN A 145 -6.05 -26.79 4.82
N ILE A 146 -7.19 -26.25 4.39
CA ILE A 146 -7.77 -26.59 3.10
C ILE A 146 -7.10 -25.68 2.07
N ALA A 147 -6.12 -26.25 1.37
CA ALA A 147 -5.61 -25.69 0.12
C ALA A 147 -6.80 -25.36 -0.77
N SER A 148 -7.08 -24.07 -0.94
CA SER A 148 -8.12 -23.64 -1.86
C SER A 148 -7.59 -23.91 -3.27
N GLU A 149 -8.03 -25.01 -3.88
CA GLU A 149 -8.05 -25.20 -5.33
C GLU A 149 -9.02 -24.17 -5.94
N GLY A 150 -8.65 -22.89 -5.84
CA GLY A 150 -9.36 -21.78 -6.44
C GLY A 150 -8.87 -21.62 -7.87
N GLY A 151 -9.76 -21.85 -8.84
CA GLY A 151 -9.51 -21.82 -10.28
C GLY A 151 -8.99 -20.50 -10.84
N PHE A 152 -7.73 -20.17 -10.53
CA PHE A 152 -6.90 -19.23 -11.29
C PHE A 152 -6.11 -20.00 -12.33
N SER A 153 -5.97 -19.43 -13.52
CA SER A 153 -5.06 -19.98 -14.52
C SER A 153 -3.62 -19.93 -14.01
N LYS A 154 -2.75 -20.79 -14.54
CA LYS A 154 -1.32 -20.77 -14.19
C LYS A 154 -0.70 -19.42 -14.54
N GLU A 155 -1.10 -18.84 -15.66
CA GLU A 155 -0.68 -17.52 -16.13
C GLU A 155 -1.12 -16.42 -15.15
N ASP A 156 -2.35 -16.47 -14.64
CA ASP A 156 -2.83 -15.51 -13.64
C ASP A 156 -2.11 -15.65 -12.30
N MET A 157 -1.81 -16.88 -11.87
CA MET A 157 -1.03 -17.12 -10.66
C MET A 157 0.38 -16.54 -10.78
N LEU A 158 1.09 -16.81 -11.89
CA LEU A 158 2.43 -16.28 -12.12
C LEU A 158 2.43 -14.74 -12.20
N ARG A 159 1.45 -14.16 -12.91
CA ARG A 159 1.29 -12.70 -12.97
C ARG A 159 1.07 -12.12 -11.58
N ARG A 160 0.21 -12.75 -10.78
CA ARG A 160 -0.06 -12.31 -9.41
C ARG A 160 1.18 -12.42 -8.52
N MET A 161 1.97 -13.49 -8.63
CA MET A 161 3.21 -13.64 -7.87
C MET A 161 4.19 -12.49 -8.16
N GLU A 162 4.35 -12.13 -9.43
CA GLU A 162 5.22 -11.01 -9.82
C GLU A 162 4.67 -9.68 -9.32
N GLU A 163 3.36 -9.46 -9.43
CA GLU A 163 2.72 -8.26 -8.90
C GLU A 163 2.82 -8.15 -7.37
N ASP A 164 2.65 -9.27 -6.64
CA ASP A 164 2.83 -9.31 -5.18
C ASP A 164 4.28 -9.02 -4.80
N ARG A 165 5.25 -9.49 -5.60
CA ARG A 165 6.66 -9.15 -5.42
C ARG A 165 6.91 -7.66 -5.57
N GLU A 166 6.37 -7.03 -6.62
CA GLU A 166 6.49 -5.58 -6.84
C GLU A 166 5.80 -4.78 -5.73
N ARG A 167 4.61 -5.19 -5.28
CA ARG A 167 3.91 -4.57 -4.14
C ARG A 167 4.74 -4.67 -2.87
N HIS A 168 5.26 -5.85 -2.56
CA HIS A 168 6.07 -6.06 -1.36
C HIS A 168 7.34 -5.22 -1.38
N LYS A 169 8.03 -5.18 -2.53
CA LYS A 169 9.20 -4.33 -2.73
C LYS A 169 8.87 -2.88 -2.43
N ARG A 170 7.79 -2.34 -3.01
CA ARG A 170 7.33 -0.97 -2.76
C ARG A 170 7.07 -0.71 -1.27
N PHE A 171 6.31 -1.59 -0.60
CA PHE A 171 6.04 -1.40 0.83
C PHE A 171 7.33 -1.36 1.67
N ARG A 172 8.36 -2.13 1.29
CA ARG A 172 9.66 -2.16 1.98
C ARG A 172 10.47 -0.88 1.75
N GLU A 173 10.31 -0.22 0.61
CA GLU A 173 10.98 1.05 0.30
C GLU A 173 10.50 2.19 1.19
N GLU A 174 9.29 2.10 1.77
CA GLU A 174 8.72 3.14 2.63
C GLU A 174 8.99 2.90 4.13
N VAL A 175 9.44 1.70 4.54
CA VAL A 175 9.59 1.31 5.97
C VAL A 175 10.58 2.19 6.74
N TRP A 176 11.64 2.67 6.08
CA TRP A 176 12.71 3.44 6.71
C TRP A 176 12.49 4.96 6.64
N ILE A 177 11.41 5.42 5.98
CA ILE A 177 11.14 6.85 5.81
C ILE A 177 10.49 7.39 7.09
N ARG A 178 11.05 8.48 7.63
CA ARG A 178 10.52 9.22 8.78
C ARG A 178 9.71 10.45 8.31
N PRO A 179 8.46 10.63 8.75
CA PRO A 179 7.70 11.85 8.49
C PRO A 179 8.37 13.10 9.07
N ALA A 180 8.40 14.19 8.30
CA ALA A 180 9.06 15.44 8.69
C ALA A 180 8.41 16.17 9.89
N GLY A 181 7.21 15.75 10.32
CA GLY A 181 6.48 16.33 11.44
C GLY A 181 6.58 15.53 12.74
N GLU A 182 7.36 14.45 12.78
CA GLU A 182 7.57 13.68 14.00
C GLU A 182 8.37 14.49 15.04
N PRO A 183 8.10 14.27 16.35
CA PRO A 183 8.89 14.90 17.39
C PRO A 183 10.34 14.40 17.34
N ILE A 184 11.27 15.24 17.77
CA ILE A 184 12.72 14.99 17.62
C ILE A 184 13.18 13.71 18.34
N ASP A 185 12.47 13.29 19.37
CA ASP A 185 12.75 12.09 20.15
C ASP A 185 12.06 10.83 19.62
N ALA A 186 11.20 10.94 18.59
CA ALA A 186 10.51 9.78 18.02
C ALA A 186 11.48 8.73 17.48
N GLU A 187 12.62 9.13 16.94
CA GLU A 187 13.63 8.18 16.44
C GLU A 187 14.28 7.43 17.58
N PHE A 188 14.66 8.16 18.62
CA PHE A 188 15.23 7.57 19.83
C PHE A 188 14.24 6.62 20.51
N GLN A 189 12.99 7.02 20.70
CA GLN A 189 11.97 6.20 21.36
C GLN A 189 11.73 4.90 20.59
N GLN A 190 11.56 4.98 19.26
CA GLN A 190 11.40 3.78 18.45
C GLN A 190 12.60 2.85 18.57
N LEU A 191 13.82 3.38 18.45
CA LEU A 191 15.03 2.57 18.60
C LEU A 191 15.12 1.95 20.00
N TRP A 192 14.81 2.71 21.05
CA TRP A 192 14.83 2.25 22.43
C TRP A 192 13.83 1.10 22.67
N GLU A 193 12.63 1.21 22.12
CA GLU A 193 11.60 0.17 22.20
C GLU A 193 11.91 -1.07 21.37
N SER A 194 12.60 -0.89 20.23
CA SER A 194 12.96 -1.99 19.32
C SER A 194 14.39 -2.50 19.50
N THR A 195 15.12 -2.03 20.51
CA THR A 195 16.52 -2.44 20.73
C THR A 195 16.53 -3.90 21.17
N GLU A 196 17.28 -4.73 20.44
CA GLU A 196 17.53 -6.10 20.83
C GLU A 196 18.80 -6.19 21.70
N PRO A 197 18.90 -7.20 22.60
CA PRO A 197 20.13 -7.44 23.33
C PRO A 197 21.31 -7.68 22.39
N LEU A 198 22.49 -7.20 22.79
CA LEU A 198 23.74 -7.47 22.08
C LEU A 198 23.96 -8.98 21.94
N VAL A 199 24.20 -9.44 20.71
CA VAL A 199 24.54 -10.82 20.36
C VAL A 199 26.04 -10.89 20.07
N PRO A 200 26.87 -11.38 21.02
CA PRO A 200 28.33 -11.35 20.89
C PRO A 200 28.85 -12.00 19.60
N GLU A 201 28.24 -13.07 19.12
CA GLU A 201 28.69 -13.83 17.95
C GLU A 201 28.61 -13.02 16.66
N THR A 202 27.55 -12.20 16.49
CA THR A 202 27.35 -11.39 15.28
C THR A 202 27.83 -9.96 15.47
N ASP A 203 27.53 -9.35 16.62
CA ASP A 203 27.76 -7.92 16.83
C ASP A 203 29.24 -7.63 17.06
N TYR A 204 29.97 -8.49 17.79
CA TYR A 204 31.42 -8.30 17.96
C TYR A 204 32.17 -8.51 16.66
N GLU A 205 31.72 -9.39 15.77
CA GLU A 205 32.33 -9.54 14.44
C GLU A 205 32.23 -8.24 13.65
N VAL A 206 31.04 -7.63 13.60
CA VAL A 206 30.82 -6.33 12.94
C VAL A 206 31.67 -5.23 13.59
N MET A 207 31.69 -5.15 14.93
CA MET A 207 32.50 -4.16 15.66
C MET A 207 34.00 -4.33 15.39
N MET A 208 34.50 -5.56 15.39
CA MET A 208 35.90 -5.87 15.13
C MET A 208 36.30 -5.51 13.70
N LEU A 209 35.48 -5.87 12.70
CA LEU A 209 35.70 -5.48 11.31
C LEU A 209 35.76 -3.96 11.13
N GLN A 210 34.84 -3.23 11.77
CA GLN A 210 34.84 -1.76 11.74
C GLN A 210 36.08 -1.16 12.41
N ASN A 211 36.58 -1.78 13.49
CA ASN A 211 37.83 -1.37 14.13
C ASN A 211 39.04 -1.64 13.23
N MET A 212 39.10 -2.82 12.59
CA MET A 212 40.19 -3.19 11.68
C MET A 212 40.34 -2.21 10.51
N LEU A 213 39.24 -1.71 9.95
CA LEU A 213 39.27 -0.69 8.89
C LEU A 213 39.91 0.64 9.33
N ARG A 214 39.90 0.92 10.64
CA ARG A 214 40.44 2.15 11.24
C ARG A 214 41.77 1.95 11.95
N LEU A 215 42.28 0.71 12.00
CA LEU A 215 43.62 0.46 12.52
C LEU A 215 44.63 1.13 11.59
N PRO A 216 45.57 1.93 12.15
CA PRO A 216 46.60 2.53 11.33
C PRO A 216 47.44 1.44 10.69
N HIS A 217 47.61 1.49 9.37
CA HIS A 217 48.61 0.68 8.70
C HIS A 217 49.97 1.30 9.00
N TYR A 218 50.66 0.76 9.99
CA TYR A 218 52.02 1.15 10.25
C TYR A 218 52.96 0.38 9.31
N ALA A 219 53.81 1.09 8.60
CA ALA A 219 54.72 0.54 7.59
C ALA A 219 56.07 0.05 8.18
N TRP A 220 56.08 -0.39 9.44
CA TRP A 220 57.27 -0.95 10.07
C TRP A 220 57.23 -2.47 10.07
#